data_AF-A0A9D7U278-F1
#
_entry.id   AF-A0A9D7U278-F1
#
_cell.length_a   1.000
_cell.length_b   1.000
_cell.length_c   1.000
_cell.angle_alpha   90.00
_cell.angle_beta   90.00
_cell.angle_gamma   90.00
#
_symmetry.space_group_name_H-M   'P 1'
#
loop_
_entity.id
_entity.type
_entity.pdbx_description
1 polymer ?
#
loop_
_entity_poly.entity_id
_entity_poly.type
_entity_poly.pdbx_seq_one_letter_code
_entity_poly.pdbx_strand_id
1 'polypeptide(L)'
;MVTRLIWAPNQLLQTNIPSLLWRLILKQTQTVLLPGSYITLANGTKEKLELSGNGKTEIELKPKNFEVTENGNTEIIVDFDLRKSIKSKNNDYAFVTLGELKSGVRAEVKAQTGTLKGKIDNYGAIGSKVIVYAYQKGTFNGNAEINGQGSSDIKFSNAVSSAVADGGGNFTLAFLPAGEYEIYVEKPQSTGLGLGVNTLLELTSDTNLKALAVNANAQTNVSLSVKLGGILGFD
;
A
#
# COMPACT_ATOMS: atom_id res chain seq x y z
N MET A 1 11.14 -19.01 -24.07
CA MET A 1 11.39 -18.08 -22.94
C MET A 1 10.04 -17.65 -22.41
N VAL A 2 9.63 -18.10 -21.21
CA VAL A 2 8.33 -17.78 -20.63
C VAL A 2 8.56 -16.85 -19.44
N THR A 3 8.40 -15.55 -19.67
CA THR A 3 8.29 -14.57 -18.58
C THR A 3 6.95 -14.83 -17.89
N ARG A 4 6.96 -15.51 -16.75
CA ARG A 4 5.75 -15.78 -15.98
C ARG A 4 5.50 -14.60 -15.04
N LEU A 5 4.58 -13.72 -15.42
CA LEU A 5 4.06 -12.67 -14.55
C LEU A 5 3.19 -13.33 -13.47
N ILE A 6 3.74 -13.53 -12.27
CA ILE A 6 2.98 -14.04 -11.13
C ILE A 6 2.48 -12.84 -10.32
N TRP A 7 1.18 -12.56 -10.45
CA TRP A 7 0.47 -11.57 -9.65
C TRP A 7 0.14 -12.20 -8.27
N ALA A 8 0.65 -11.61 -7.19
CA ALA A 8 0.38 -12.06 -5.82
C ALA A 8 -0.57 -11.08 -5.11
N PRO A 9 -1.83 -11.46 -4.83
CA PRO A 9 -2.72 -10.63 -4.02
C PRO A 9 -2.23 -10.57 -2.57
N ASN A 10 -2.10 -9.37 -2.00
CA ASN A 10 -1.81 -9.20 -0.59
C ASN A 10 -3.12 -9.25 0.24
N GLN A 11 -3.23 -10.33 1.02
CA GLN A 11 -4.12 -10.63 2.15
C GLN A 11 -5.65 -10.72 1.99
N LEU A 12 -6.12 -11.85 2.51
CA LEU A 12 -7.47 -12.32 2.70
C LEU A 12 -8.07 -11.70 3.98
N LEU A 13 -9.32 -11.27 3.91
CA LEU A 13 -10.24 -11.33 5.05
C LEU A 13 -11.18 -12.51 4.77
N GLN A 14 -11.10 -13.58 5.56
CA GLN A 14 -12.12 -14.64 5.54
C GLN A 14 -13.17 -14.36 6.61
N THR A 15 -14.39 -14.09 6.16
CA THR A 15 -15.60 -14.76 6.69
C THR A 15 -16.55 -15.01 5.50
N ASN A 16 -16.68 -16.28 5.09
CA ASN A 16 -17.74 -16.86 4.26
C ASN A 16 -18.21 -16.13 2.97
N ILE A 17 -17.30 -15.74 2.08
CA ILE A 17 -17.59 -15.51 0.66
C ILE A 17 -16.43 -16.09 -0.16
N PRO A 18 -16.67 -16.88 -1.24
CA PRO A 18 -15.58 -17.50 -2.00
C PRO A 18 -14.67 -16.43 -2.62
N SER A 19 -13.38 -16.51 -2.26
CA SER A 19 -12.20 -15.99 -2.98
C SER A 19 -12.42 -14.73 -3.83
N LEU A 20 -12.15 -13.55 -3.25
CA LEU A 20 -12.00 -12.31 -3.99
C LEU A 20 -10.69 -12.32 -4.81
N LEU A 21 -10.81 -12.72 -6.07
CA LEU A 21 -9.82 -12.53 -7.12
C LEU A 21 -9.86 -11.07 -7.60
N TRP A 22 -8.92 -10.24 -7.14
CA TRP A 22 -8.76 -8.89 -7.67
C TRP A 22 -8.01 -8.90 -9.02
N ARG A 23 -8.69 -9.10 -10.14
CA ARG A 23 -8.04 -8.90 -11.45
C ARG A 23 -7.95 -7.39 -11.74
N LEU A 24 -6.78 -6.78 -11.56
CA LEU A 24 -6.50 -5.48 -12.20
C LEU A 24 -6.30 -5.72 -13.70
N ILE A 25 -7.38 -5.55 -14.47
CA ILE A 25 -7.32 -5.57 -15.93
C ILE A 25 -7.18 -4.11 -16.39
N LEU A 26 -5.97 -3.69 -16.78
CA LEU A 26 -5.78 -2.43 -17.51
C LEU A 26 -6.08 -2.72 -18.99
N LYS A 27 -7.35 -2.74 -19.36
CA LYS A 27 -7.76 -2.78 -20.78
C LYS A 27 -8.62 -1.58 -21.11
N GLN A 28 -8.19 -0.78 -22.08
CA GLN A 28 -9.09 0.11 -22.79
C GLN A 28 -9.85 -0.73 -23.82
N THR A 29 -10.96 -1.36 -23.40
CA THR A 29 -11.84 -2.07 -24.34
C THR A 29 -12.78 -1.08 -25.00
N GLN A 30 -12.63 -0.93 -26.31
CA GLN A 30 -13.63 -0.35 -27.20
C GLN A 30 -14.72 -1.41 -27.45
N THR A 31 -15.41 -1.85 -26.41
CA THR A 31 -16.61 -2.68 -26.56
C THR A 31 -17.51 -2.45 -25.36
N VAL A 32 -18.62 -1.80 -25.64
CA VAL A 32 -19.65 -1.38 -24.71
C VAL A 32 -20.12 -2.59 -23.93
N LEU A 33 -20.00 -2.57 -22.60
CA LEU A 33 -21.00 -3.05 -21.62
C LEU A 33 -20.44 -3.13 -20.20
N LEU A 34 -19.11 -3.17 -20.00
CA LEU A 34 -18.51 -3.08 -18.66
C LEU A 34 -17.20 -2.27 -18.66
N PRO A 35 -16.90 -1.53 -17.58
CA PRO A 35 -15.59 -0.90 -17.41
C PRO A 35 -14.45 -1.92 -17.50
N GLY A 36 -13.40 -1.59 -18.26
CA GLY A 36 -12.18 -2.40 -18.30
C GLY A 36 -11.47 -2.48 -16.94
N SER A 37 -11.53 -1.40 -16.17
CA SER A 37 -11.07 -1.30 -14.78
C SER A 37 -12.18 -0.70 -13.90
N TYR A 38 -12.42 -1.26 -12.72
CA TYR A 38 -13.46 -0.80 -11.80
C TYR A 38 -13.12 -1.12 -10.36
N ILE A 39 -13.77 -0.41 -9.43
CA ILE A 39 -13.92 -0.86 -8.04
C ILE A 39 -15.31 -1.45 -7.84
N THR A 40 -15.44 -2.35 -6.87
CA THR A 40 -16.73 -2.87 -6.41
C THR A 40 -17.00 -2.31 -5.02
N LEU A 41 -18.11 -1.59 -4.87
CA LEU A 41 -18.56 -1.06 -3.59
C LEU A 41 -19.20 -2.16 -2.74
N ALA A 42 -19.39 -1.89 -1.44
CA ALA A 42 -19.95 -2.88 -0.51
C ALA A 42 -21.37 -3.36 -0.88
N ASN A 43 -22.12 -2.54 -1.62
CA ASN A 43 -23.45 -2.88 -2.15
C ASN A 43 -23.40 -3.67 -3.48
N GLY A 44 -22.21 -4.02 -3.97
CA GLY A 44 -22.01 -4.73 -5.23
C GLY A 44 -21.97 -3.86 -6.49
N THR A 45 -22.22 -2.55 -6.38
CA THR A 45 -22.14 -1.61 -7.50
C THR A 45 -20.71 -1.50 -8.01
N LYS A 46 -20.54 -1.43 -9.34
CA LYS A 46 -19.25 -1.26 -9.99
C LYS A 46 -19.07 0.18 -10.44
N GLU A 47 -18.05 0.85 -9.91
CA GLU A 47 -17.66 2.19 -10.36
C GLU A 47 -16.45 2.08 -11.28
N LYS A 48 -16.55 2.71 -12.45
CA LYS A 48 -15.48 2.70 -13.45
C LYS A 48 -14.27 3.47 -12.91
N LEU A 49 -13.09 2.88 -13.08
CA LEU A 49 -11.83 3.58 -12.84
C LEU A 49 -11.24 4.06 -14.16
N GLU A 50 -11.08 5.37 -14.30
CA GLU A 50 -10.41 5.99 -15.44
C GLU A 50 -9.21 6.82 -15.01
N LEU A 51 -8.20 6.86 -15.86
CA LEU A 51 -7.12 7.84 -15.77
C LEU A 51 -7.61 9.14 -16.40
N SER A 52 -7.70 10.20 -15.60
CA SER A 52 -8.09 11.51 -16.10
C SER A 52 -6.97 12.11 -16.96
N GLY A 53 -7.26 12.40 -18.23
CA GLY A 53 -6.56 13.46 -18.97
C GLY A 53 -5.25 13.15 -19.69
N ASN A 54 -5.00 11.94 -20.24
CA ASN A 54 -3.87 11.74 -21.17
C ASN A 54 -4.12 10.62 -22.18
N GLY A 55 -3.65 10.81 -23.42
CA GLY A 55 -3.64 9.79 -24.49
C GLY A 55 -2.61 8.68 -24.29
N LYS A 56 -1.90 8.66 -23.15
CA LYS A 56 -0.99 7.59 -22.74
C LYS A 56 -1.60 6.80 -21.58
N THR A 57 -1.85 5.51 -21.81
CA THR A 57 -2.48 4.57 -20.88
C THR A 57 -1.49 3.54 -20.32
N GLU A 58 -0.18 3.78 -20.49
CA GLU A 58 0.89 2.86 -20.11
C GLU A 58 1.76 3.44 -18.98
N ILE A 59 2.16 2.55 -18.07
CA ILE A 59 3.16 2.81 -17.04
C ILE A 59 4.37 1.92 -17.33
N GLU A 60 5.47 2.54 -17.71
CA GLU A 60 6.77 1.87 -17.82
C GLU A 60 7.38 1.70 -16.42
N LEU A 61 7.68 0.46 -16.05
CA LEU A 61 8.37 0.11 -14.81
C LEU A 61 9.71 -0.51 -15.13
N LYS A 62 10.76 -0.08 -14.43
CA LYS A 62 12.11 -0.64 -14.52
C LYS A 62 12.53 -1.13 -13.14
N PRO A 63 12.48 -2.45 -12.88
CA PRO A 63 13.03 -2.98 -11.64
C PRO A 63 14.52 -2.66 -11.56
N LYS A 64 14.99 -2.24 -10.39
CA LYS A 64 16.41 -1.97 -10.17
C LYS A 64 17.18 -3.30 -10.14
N ASN A 65 18.45 -3.27 -10.58
CA ASN A 65 19.40 -4.38 -10.46
C ASN A 65 18.87 -5.73 -11.00
N PHE A 66 18.07 -5.69 -12.06
CA PHE A 66 17.60 -6.88 -12.75
C PHE A 66 18.65 -7.37 -13.74
N GLU A 67 19.08 -8.62 -13.57
CA GLU A 67 19.97 -9.32 -14.49
C GLU A 67 19.24 -10.55 -15.05
N VAL A 68 19.45 -10.81 -16.34
CA VAL A 68 18.99 -12.03 -17.02
C VAL A 68 20.22 -12.82 -17.41
N THR A 69 20.48 -13.89 -16.67
CA THR A 69 21.58 -14.81 -17.00
C THR A 69 21.09 -15.90 -17.94
N GLU A 70 21.99 -16.45 -18.75
CA GLU A 70 21.68 -17.60 -19.60
C GLU A 70 21.16 -18.76 -18.73
N ASN A 71 20.03 -19.36 -19.13
CA ASN A 71 19.32 -20.41 -18.38
C ASN A 71 18.85 -20.02 -16.95
N GLY A 72 18.90 -18.73 -16.58
CA GLY A 72 18.40 -18.23 -15.31
C GLY A 72 16.91 -17.92 -15.32
N ASN A 73 16.25 -18.09 -14.17
CA ASN A 73 14.88 -17.62 -13.95
C ASN A 73 14.93 -16.40 -13.03
N THR A 74 14.43 -15.26 -13.51
CA THR A 74 14.29 -14.05 -12.69
C THR A 74 12.80 -13.73 -12.51
N GLU A 75 12.33 -13.79 -11.27
CA GLU A 75 10.95 -13.44 -10.92
C GLU A 75 10.85 -11.93 -10.64
N ILE A 76 10.03 -11.22 -11.40
CA ILE A 76 9.70 -9.81 -11.16
C ILE A 76 8.30 -9.75 -10.54
N ILE A 77 8.18 -9.02 -9.44
CA ILE A 77 6.90 -8.70 -8.81
C ILE A 77 6.53 -7.27 -9.17
N VAL A 78 5.28 -7.07 -9.57
CA VAL A 78 4.67 -5.75 -9.69
C VAL A 78 3.69 -5.59 -8.54
N ASP A 79 3.95 -4.68 -7.62
CA ASP A 79 3.05 -4.34 -6.52
C ASP A 79 2.37 -2.99 -6.76
N PHE A 80 1.11 -2.91 -6.33
CA PHE A 80 0.24 -1.77 -6.57
C PHE A 80 -0.42 -1.32 -5.27
N ASP A 81 -0.01 -0.16 -4.76
CA ASP A 81 -0.64 0.45 -3.60
C ASP A 81 -1.92 1.18 -4.06
N LEU A 82 -3.06 0.51 -3.85
CA LEU A 82 -4.39 1.03 -4.18
C LEU A 82 -4.69 2.37 -3.49
N ARG A 83 -4.16 2.60 -2.28
CA ARG A 83 -4.43 3.82 -1.49
C ARG A 83 -3.82 5.05 -2.11
N LYS A 84 -2.68 4.88 -2.77
CA LYS A 84 -1.97 5.95 -3.49
C LYS A 84 -2.45 6.11 -4.92
N SER A 85 -3.19 5.13 -5.41
CA SER A 85 -3.51 5.02 -6.83
C SER A 85 -4.92 5.46 -7.15
N ILE A 86 -5.82 5.50 -6.16
CA ILE A 86 -7.23 5.85 -6.34
C ILE A 86 -7.56 7.08 -5.49
N LYS A 87 -8.23 8.05 -6.09
CA LYS A 87 -8.86 9.18 -5.39
C LYS A 87 -10.36 9.01 -5.38
N SER A 88 -10.99 9.52 -4.32
CA SER A 88 -12.45 9.60 -4.22
C SER A 88 -12.88 11.05 -3.98
N LYS A 89 -13.86 11.54 -4.74
CA LYS A 89 -14.48 12.84 -4.54
C LYS A 89 -15.98 12.72 -4.75
N ASN A 90 -16.79 13.08 -3.75
CA ASN A 90 -18.26 13.03 -3.83
C ASN A 90 -18.82 11.66 -4.28
N ASN A 91 -18.26 10.55 -3.79
CA ASN A 91 -18.55 9.17 -4.19
C ASN A 91 -18.14 8.79 -5.62
N ASP A 92 -17.49 9.68 -6.38
CA ASP A 92 -16.83 9.34 -7.63
C ASP A 92 -15.40 8.85 -7.36
N TYR A 93 -15.01 7.80 -8.07
CA TYR A 93 -13.68 7.19 -7.95
C TYR A 93 -12.94 7.29 -9.27
N ALA A 94 -11.68 7.68 -9.20
CA ALA A 94 -10.81 7.75 -10.36
C ALA A 94 -9.40 7.34 -9.98
N PHE A 95 -8.59 6.97 -10.97
CA PHE A 95 -7.16 6.94 -10.72
C PHE A 95 -6.66 8.35 -10.39
N VAL A 96 -5.62 8.42 -9.58
CA VAL A 96 -4.83 9.64 -9.39
C VAL A 96 -4.16 10.05 -10.71
N THR A 97 -3.45 11.18 -10.75
CA THR A 97 -2.72 11.57 -11.97
C THR A 97 -1.72 10.48 -12.38
N LEU A 98 -1.33 10.42 -13.66
CA LEU A 98 -0.36 9.41 -14.11
C LEU A 98 0.97 9.47 -13.35
N GLY A 99 1.42 10.67 -12.96
CA GLY A 99 2.63 10.86 -12.16
C GLY A 99 2.49 10.27 -10.76
N GLU A 100 1.36 10.52 -10.10
CA GLU A 100 1.05 9.95 -8.79
C GLU A 100 0.84 8.42 -8.88
N LEU A 101 0.20 7.94 -9.94
CA LEU A 101 -0.04 6.51 -10.14
C LEU A 101 1.30 5.76 -10.29
N LYS A 102 2.26 6.33 -11.00
CA LYS A 102 3.64 5.79 -11.09
C LYS A 102 4.31 5.65 -9.72
N SER A 103 4.02 6.53 -8.77
CA SER A 103 4.54 6.41 -7.40
C SER A 103 3.82 5.33 -6.58
N GLY A 104 2.58 4.99 -6.94
CA GLY A 104 1.79 3.92 -6.33
C GLY A 104 2.07 2.52 -6.89
N VAL A 105 2.86 2.39 -7.98
CA VAL A 105 3.23 1.11 -8.56
C VAL A 105 4.74 0.89 -8.44
N ARG A 106 5.14 -0.31 -7.99
CA ARG A 106 6.55 -0.71 -7.97
C ARG A 106 6.76 -2.02 -8.71
N ALA A 107 7.94 -2.16 -9.32
CA ALA A 107 8.41 -3.43 -9.87
C ALA A 107 9.74 -3.78 -9.20
N GLU A 108 9.83 -4.97 -8.63
CA GLU A 108 11.02 -5.42 -7.89
C GLU A 108 11.38 -6.85 -8.28
N VAL A 109 12.67 -7.17 -8.27
CA VAL A 109 13.13 -8.55 -8.38
C VAL A 109 12.78 -9.26 -7.09
N LYS A 110 11.93 -10.29 -7.14
CA LYS A 110 11.42 -10.98 -5.94
C LYS A 110 12.56 -11.42 -5.02
N ALA A 111 13.63 -11.95 -5.62
CA ALA A 111 14.80 -12.44 -4.91
C ALA A 111 15.61 -11.34 -4.20
N GLN A 112 15.34 -10.05 -4.47
CA GLN A 112 15.95 -8.90 -3.81
C GLN A 112 15.01 -8.23 -2.79
N THR A 113 13.84 -8.83 -2.56
CA THR A 113 12.85 -8.31 -1.62
C THR A 113 12.70 -9.21 -0.40
N GLY A 114 12.29 -8.62 0.71
CA GLY A 114 11.87 -9.30 1.92
C GLY A 114 10.40 -9.02 2.25
N THR A 115 9.94 -9.66 3.32
CA THR A 115 8.60 -9.45 3.89
C THR A 115 8.73 -9.02 5.34
N LEU A 116 8.01 -7.98 5.72
CA LEU A 116 7.85 -7.58 7.11
C LEU A 116 6.44 -7.95 7.57
N LYS A 117 6.36 -8.84 8.55
CA LYS A 117 5.12 -9.16 9.25
C LYS A 117 5.15 -8.53 10.63
N GLY A 118 4.04 -7.98 11.05
CA GLY A 118 3.95 -7.49 12.41
C GLY A 118 2.59 -7.66 13.04
N LYS A 119 2.59 -7.44 14.35
CA LYS A 119 1.43 -7.56 15.21
C LYS A 119 1.35 -6.35 16.13
N ILE A 120 0.18 -5.72 16.18
CA ILE A 120 -0.14 -4.67 17.13
C ILE A 120 -0.78 -5.35 18.36
N ASP A 121 -0.02 -5.52 19.44
CA ASP A 121 -0.42 -6.40 20.54
C ASP A 121 -1.68 -5.91 21.28
N ASN A 122 -1.82 -4.59 21.40
CA ASN A 122 -3.00 -3.97 22.03
C ASN A 122 -4.02 -3.45 20.99
N TYR A 123 -4.10 -4.08 19.82
CA TYR A 123 -4.99 -3.64 18.73
C TYR A 123 -6.45 -3.46 19.15
N GLY A 124 -6.98 -4.37 19.97
CA GLY A 124 -8.36 -4.31 20.47
C GLY A 124 -8.67 -3.02 21.26
N ALA A 125 -7.66 -2.42 21.92
CA ALA A 125 -7.82 -1.18 22.67
C ALA A 125 -7.85 0.08 21.79
N ILE A 126 -7.44 -0.02 20.52
CA ILE A 126 -7.45 1.11 19.58
C ILE A 126 -8.88 1.42 19.10
N GLY A 127 -9.75 0.39 19.05
CA GLY A 127 -11.17 0.50 18.75
C GLY A 127 -11.51 0.92 17.31
N SER A 128 -10.54 0.91 16.39
CA SER A 128 -10.71 1.36 15.02
C SER A 128 -9.69 0.71 14.09
N LYS A 129 -9.95 0.74 12.78
CA LYS A 129 -8.98 0.36 11.76
C LYS A 129 -7.73 1.25 11.84
N VAL A 130 -6.57 0.65 11.63
CA VAL A 130 -5.29 1.36 11.48
C VAL A 130 -4.59 0.95 10.21
N ILE A 131 -3.74 1.84 9.71
CA ILE A 131 -2.90 1.61 8.53
C ILE A 131 -1.45 1.71 8.98
N VAL A 132 -0.67 0.71 8.58
CA VAL A 132 0.76 0.64 8.83
C VAL A 132 1.50 1.04 7.57
N TYR A 133 2.50 1.92 7.70
CA TYR A 133 3.34 2.38 6.61
C TYR A 133 4.81 2.04 6.89
N ALA A 134 5.51 1.65 5.83
CA ALA A 134 6.96 1.47 5.84
C ALA A 134 7.64 2.57 5.02
N TYR A 135 8.60 3.25 5.63
CA TYR A 135 9.47 4.23 4.99
C TYR A 135 10.89 3.72 4.97
N GLN A 136 11.69 4.09 3.96
CA GLN A 136 13.13 3.89 4.08
C GLN A 136 13.65 4.71 5.27
N LYS A 137 14.66 4.19 5.96
CA LYS A 137 15.28 4.88 7.09
C LYS A 137 15.65 6.32 6.76
N GLY A 138 15.19 7.25 7.58
CA GLY A 138 15.42 8.70 7.45
C GLY A 138 14.58 9.41 6.40
N THR A 139 13.64 8.73 5.71
CA THR A 139 12.85 9.37 4.63
C THR A 139 11.47 9.83 5.06
N PHE A 140 11.02 9.47 6.26
CA PHE A 140 9.73 9.93 6.75
C PHE A 140 9.77 11.43 7.09
N ASN A 141 8.77 12.17 6.59
CA ASN A 141 8.56 13.57 6.94
C ASN A 141 7.11 13.77 7.37
N GLY A 142 6.85 13.82 8.67
CA GLY A 142 5.49 13.92 9.21
C GLY A 142 4.68 15.06 8.63
N ASN A 143 5.27 16.26 8.52
CA ASN A 143 4.61 17.44 7.96
C ASN A 143 4.25 17.26 6.49
N ALA A 144 5.07 16.56 5.71
CA ALA A 144 4.74 16.25 4.32
C ALA A 144 3.68 15.14 4.23
N GLU A 145 3.76 14.09 5.04
CA GLU A 145 2.93 12.89 4.88
C GLU A 145 1.48 13.05 5.36
N ILE A 146 1.24 13.87 6.40
CA ILE A 146 -0.11 14.07 6.96
C ILE A 146 -0.95 15.09 6.18
N ASN A 147 -0.26 15.99 5.47
CA ASN A 147 -0.84 16.90 4.50
C ASN A 147 -0.94 16.16 3.17
N GLY A 148 -2.08 16.22 2.49
CA GLY A 148 -2.18 15.53 1.20
C GLY A 148 -1.25 16.19 0.17
N GLN A 149 -0.66 15.35 -0.67
CA GLN A 149 0.36 15.73 -1.64
C GLN A 149 -0.17 15.59 -3.07
N GLY A 150 0.31 16.47 -3.94
CA GLY A 150 -0.04 16.47 -5.35
C GLY A 150 -1.49 16.93 -5.63
N SER A 151 -1.88 16.82 -6.89
CA SER A 151 -3.21 17.25 -7.36
C SER A 151 -4.33 16.33 -6.86
N SER A 152 -3.98 15.14 -6.37
CA SER A 152 -4.93 14.16 -5.84
C SER A 152 -4.98 14.13 -4.31
N ASP A 153 -4.29 15.04 -3.61
CA ASP A 153 -4.30 15.18 -2.14
C ASP A 153 -3.93 13.87 -1.42
N ILE A 154 -2.93 13.14 -1.96
CA ILE A 154 -2.54 11.82 -1.49
C ILE A 154 -1.69 11.97 -0.23
N LYS A 155 -2.16 11.40 0.87
CA LYS A 155 -1.41 11.33 2.13
C LYS A 155 -0.54 10.08 2.17
N PHE A 156 0.53 10.14 2.95
CA PHE A 156 1.50 9.05 3.09
C PHE A 156 2.10 8.59 1.75
N SER A 157 2.17 9.49 0.76
CA SER A 157 2.57 9.21 -0.62
C SER A 157 4.00 8.70 -0.73
N ASN A 158 4.90 9.05 0.20
CA ASN A 158 6.30 8.65 0.17
C ASN A 158 6.59 7.30 0.87
N ALA A 159 5.58 6.67 1.50
CA ALA A 159 5.76 5.32 2.04
C ALA A 159 6.17 4.33 0.92
N VAL A 160 7.07 3.40 1.20
CA VAL A 160 7.42 2.33 0.24
C VAL A 160 6.28 1.34 0.09
N SER A 161 5.59 1.04 1.20
CA SER A 161 4.47 0.11 1.24
C SER A 161 3.53 0.48 2.39
N SER A 162 2.26 0.09 2.26
CA SER A 162 1.25 0.24 3.30
C SER A 162 0.41 -1.03 3.45
N ALA A 163 -0.11 -1.26 4.66
CA ALA A 163 -0.99 -2.38 4.97
C ALA A 163 -2.05 -1.98 5.98
N VAL A 164 -3.28 -2.44 5.79
CA VAL A 164 -4.34 -2.35 6.82
C VAL A 164 -4.14 -3.49 7.80
N ALA A 165 -4.19 -3.20 9.10
CA ALA A 165 -4.16 -4.27 10.10
C ALA A 165 -5.49 -5.06 10.08
N ASP A 166 -5.39 -6.38 10.21
CA ASP A 166 -6.56 -7.26 10.29
C ASP A 166 -7.30 -7.15 11.64
N GLY A 167 -8.37 -7.93 11.83
CA GLY A 167 -9.14 -7.92 13.08
C GLY A 167 -8.34 -8.33 14.32
N GLY A 168 -7.22 -9.02 14.16
CA GLY A 168 -6.30 -9.41 15.22
C GLY A 168 -5.08 -8.48 15.38
N GLY A 169 -5.02 -7.39 14.61
CA GLY A 169 -3.89 -6.46 14.62
C GLY A 169 -2.67 -6.93 13.83
N ASN A 170 -2.79 -7.99 13.03
CA ASN A 170 -1.68 -8.44 12.19
C ASN A 170 -1.63 -7.63 10.89
N PHE A 171 -0.42 -7.39 10.39
CA PHE A 171 -0.19 -6.73 9.11
C PHE A 171 0.98 -7.37 8.36
N THR A 172 0.99 -7.23 7.03
CA THR A 172 2.04 -7.76 6.16
C THR A 172 2.41 -6.72 5.10
N LEU A 173 3.67 -6.28 5.14
CA LEU A 173 4.31 -5.43 4.14
C LEU A 173 5.22 -6.33 3.30
N ALA A 174 4.72 -6.75 2.14
CA ALA A 174 5.38 -7.69 1.26
C ALA A 174 6.21 -7.00 0.18
N PHE A 175 7.19 -7.72 -0.36
CA PHE A 175 8.02 -7.26 -1.47
C PHE A 175 8.70 -5.90 -1.21
N LEU A 176 9.16 -5.71 0.02
CA LEU A 176 10.00 -4.57 0.38
C LEU A 176 11.42 -4.85 -0.13
N PRO A 177 12.03 -3.96 -0.92
CA PRO A 177 13.46 -4.07 -1.22
C PRO A 177 14.30 -4.28 0.04
N ALA A 178 15.39 -5.03 -0.05
CA ALA A 178 16.28 -5.18 1.09
C ALA A 178 16.82 -3.80 1.54
N GLY A 179 16.82 -3.55 2.85
CA GLY A 179 17.21 -2.25 3.41
C GLY A 179 16.72 -2.05 4.84
N GLU A 180 16.99 -0.86 5.40
CA GLU A 180 16.48 -0.46 6.71
C GLU A 180 15.22 0.41 6.58
N TYR A 181 14.23 0.15 7.44
CA TYR A 181 12.92 0.77 7.38
C TYR A 181 12.48 1.39 8.71
N GLU A 182 11.62 2.41 8.59
CA GLU A 182 10.86 2.99 9.69
C GLU A 182 9.39 2.60 9.57
N ILE A 183 8.77 2.26 10.71
CA ILE A 183 7.35 1.92 10.79
C ILE A 183 6.56 3.03 11.46
N TYR A 184 5.47 3.41 10.82
CA TYR A 184 4.49 4.37 11.32
C TYR A 184 3.11 3.76 11.24
N VAL A 185 2.27 4.07 12.23
CA VAL A 185 0.88 3.63 12.25
C VAL A 185 -0.02 4.86 12.31
N GLU A 186 -0.96 4.91 11.38
CA GLU A 186 -1.99 5.92 11.30
C GLU A 186 -3.32 5.34 11.78
N LYS A 187 -4.05 6.12 12.56
CA LYS A 187 -5.49 5.96 12.76
C LYS A 187 -6.22 6.97 11.86
N PRO A 188 -6.87 6.52 10.77
CA PRO A 188 -7.70 7.39 9.96
C PRO A 188 -8.92 7.79 10.79
N GLN A 189 -9.05 9.06 11.15
CA GLN A 189 -10.23 9.53 11.85
C GLN A 189 -11.21 10.09 10.81
N SER A 190 -12.37 9.46 10.65
CA SER A 190 -13.49 10.09 9.96
C SER A 190 -14.27 10.87 11.03
N THR A 191 -14.00 12.17 11.16
CA THR A 191 -14.99 13.02 11.82
C THR A 191 -16.12 13.18 10.81
N GLY A 192 -17.37 12.90 11.21
CA GLY A 192 -18.55 13.04 10.33
C GLY A 192 -18.79 14.45 9.76
N LEU A 193 -17.86 15.37 10.00
CA LEU A 193 -17.77 16.74 9.49
C LEU A 193 -16.80 16.88 8.31
N GLY A 194 -16.21 15.79 7.81
CA GLY A 194 -15.27 15.83 6.69
C GLY A 194 -13.88 16.37 7.05
N LEU A 195 -13.63 16.69 8.32
CA LEU A 195 -12.32 17.07 8.84
C LEU A 195 -11.58 15.81 9.29
N GLY A 196 -11.06 15.06 8.32
CA GLY A 196 -10.29 13.85 8.60
C GLY A 196 -8.95 14.18 9.26
N VAL A 197 -8.91 14.18 10.59
CA VAL A 197 -7.66 14.29 11.35
C VAL A 197 -6.98 12.92 11.33
N ASN A 198 -5.93 12.81 10.53
CA ASN A 198 -5.11 11.61 10.52
C ASN A 198 -4.17 11.65 11.70
N THR A 199 -4.33 10.70 12.60
CA THR A 199 -3.56 10.68 13.83
C THR A 199 -2.44 9.65 13.68
N LEU A 200 -1.21 10.12 13.61
CA LEU A 200 -0.04 9.25 13.75
C LEU A 200 0.08 8.83 15.22
N LEU A 201 0.14 7.52 15.43
CA LEU A 201 0.12 6.90 16.73
C LEU A 201 1.54 6.81 17.29
N GLU A 202 1.71 7.14 18.57
CA GLU A 202 2.96 6.85 19.28
C GLU A 202 3.05 5.33 19.55
N LEU A 203 4.20 4.74 19.23
CA LEU A 203 4.43 3.29 19.28
C LEU A 203 5.49 2.92 20.32
N THR A 204 5.30 1.76 20.95
CA THR A 204 6.29 1.12 21.82
C THR A 204 6.59 -0.28 21.30
N SER A 205 7.87 -0.66 21.25
CA SER A 205 8.32 -1.98 20.83
C SER A 205 9.69 -2.26 21.45
N ASP A 206 10.00 -3.54 21.68
CA ASP A 206 11.35 -3.99 22.06
C ASP A 206 12.32 -3.88 20.87
N THR A 207 11.79 -3.84 19.64
CA THR A 207 12.56 -3.67 18.42
C THR A 207 12.64 -2.18 18.04
N ASN A 208 13.78 -1.75 17.52
CA ASN A 208 13.92 -0.40 16.98
C ASN A 208 13.09 -0.21 15.70
N LEU A 209 11.88 0.34 15.85
CA LEU A 209 10.95 0.63 14.74
C LEU A 209 11.43 1.74 13.79
N LYS A 210 12.55 2.40 14.08
CA LYS A 210 13.17 3.41 13.20
C LYS A 210 14.35 2.87 12.38
N ALA A 211 14.70 1.59 12.56
CA ALA A 211 15.80 0.95 11.85
C ALA A 211 15.57 -0.56 11.73
N LEU A 212 14.42 -0.97 11.22
CA LEU A 212 14.11 -2.38 10.97
C LEU A 212 14.80 -2.85 9.71
N ALA A 213 15.74 -3.78 9.86
CA ALA A 213 16.38 -4.42 8.72
C ALA A 213 15.41 -5.42 8.04
N VAL A 214 15.18 -5.21 6.75
CA VAL A 214 14.52 -6.18 5.86
C VAL A 214 15.59 -6.78 4.96
N ASN A 215 15.77 -8.09 5.05
CA ASN A 215 16.72 -8.82 4.21
C ASN A 215 16.02 -9.44 3.00
N ALA A 216 16.75 -9.53 1.88
CA ALA A 216 16.29 -10.22 0.69
C ALA A 216 15.98 -11.69 0.99
N ASN A 217 14.89 -12.23 0.42
CA ASN A 217 14.39 -13.60 0.64
C ASN A 217 14.11 -13.96 2.11
N ALA A 218 13.95 -12.97 2.99
CA ALA A 218 13.71 -13.19 4.41
C ALA A 218 12.36 -12.62 4.87
N GLN A 219 11.87 -13.18 5.97
CA GLN A 219 10.78 -12.61 6.75
C GLN A 219 11.33 -11.95 8.01
N THR A 220 10.96 -10.70 8.23
CA THR A 220 11.21 -9.97 9.47
C THR A 220 9.90 -9.92 10.26
N ASN A 221 9.94 -10.29 11.54
CA ASN A 221 8.77 -10.23 12.41
C ASN A 221 8.94 -9.11 13.43
N VAL A 222 7.86 -8.36 13.68
CA VAL A 222 7.87 -7.28 14.68
C VAL A 222 6.59 -7.25 15.51
N SER A 223 6.74 -7.09 16.82
CA SER A 223 5.63 -6.82 17.74
C SER A 223 5.72 -5.38 18.20
N LEU A 224 4.58 -4.69 18.23
CA LEU A 224 4.50 -3.31 18.69
C LEU A 224 3.18 -3.07 19.41
N SER A 225 3.16 -2.06 20.28
CA SER A 225 1.95 -1.58 20.94
C SER A 225 1.77 -0.09 20.67
N VAL A 226 0.53 0.37 20.69
CA VAL A 226 0.18 1.79 20.60
C VAL A 226 0.09 2.37 22.00
N LYS A 227 0.72 3.51 22.25
CA LYS A 227 0.55 4.23 23.51
C LYS A 227 -0.77 4.99 23.50
N LEU A 228 -1.75 4.47 24.21
CA LEU A 228 -3.10 5.05 24.29
C LEU A 228 -3.04 6.40 25.02
N GLY A 229 -3.17 7.50 24.28
CA GLY A 229 -3.02 8.88 24.77
C GLY A 229 -1.79 9.63 24.25
N GLY A 230 -0.86 8.92 23.59
CA GLY A 230 0.26 9.51 22.86
C GLY A 230 -0.10 9.75 21.40
N ILE A 231 -0.40 10.99 21.04
CA ILE A 231 -0.47 11.42 19.64
C ILE A 231 0.90 12.01 19.30
N LEU A 232 1.48 11.62 18.16
CA LEU A 232 2.67 12.29 17.67
C LEU A 232 2.29 13.71 17.23
N GLY A 233 2.71 14.71 18.02
CA GLY A 233 2.68 16.11 17.62
C GLY A 233 3.83 16.39 16.66
N PHE A 234 3.59 17.25 15.67
CA PHE A 234 4.63 17.82 14.83
C PHE A 234 4.68 19.32 15.18
N ASP A 235 5.85 19.77 15.64
CA ASP A 235 6.15 21.20 15.80
C ASP A 235 6.48 21.84 14.44
#